data_AF-A4BT70-F1
#
_entry.id   AF-A4BT70-F1
#
_cell.length_a   1.000
_cell.length_b   1.000
_cell.length_c   1.000
_cell.angle_alpha   90.00
_cell.angle_beta   90.00
_cell.angle_gamma   90.00
#
_symmetry.space_group_name_H-M   'P 1'
#
loop_
_entity.id
_entity.type
_entity.pdbx_description
1 polymer ?
#
loop_
_entity_poly.entity_id
_entity_poly.type
_entity_poly.pdbx_seq_one_letter_code
_entity_poly.pdbx_strand_id
1 'polypeptide(L)'
;MPHEGRRPETVDIFHNTVVASDLGIGIWDTRPEDRQWVAANAVFARRPIHGGMRAWNITGKLADAEKYLNAPLARIGVLDLYPRSGRLEVADIPIGALIEYEDADKDFNGWARWAGFVGAYTGSGENPGWQLGIARWPSPGGRPSPRPDSAR
;
A
#
# COMPACT_ATOMS: atom_id res chain seq x y z
N MET A 1 0.91 -25.93 0.85
CA MET A 1 -0.38 -26.65 0.97
C MET A 1 -1.47 -25.61 0.75
N PRO A 2 -2.21 -25.67 -0.36
CA PRO A 2 -3.31 -24.75 -0.61
C PRO A 2 -4.44 -24.98 0.39
N HIS A 3 -5.15 -23.91 0.79
CA HIS A 3 -6.37 -24.04 1.60
C HIS A 3 -7.40 -24.85 0.80
N GLU A 4 -7.99 -25.89 1.40
CA GLU A 4 -8.96 -26.80 0.76
C GLU A 4 -8.47 -27.54 -0.50
N GLY A 5 -7.15 -27.64 -0.74
CA GLY A 5 -6.63 -28.30 -1.94
C GLY A 5 -6.88 -27.55 -3.25
N ARG A 6 -7.40 -26.31 -3.18
CA ARG A 6 -7.59 -25.41 -4.32
C ARG A 6 -6.49 -24.37 -4.36
N ARG A 7 -5.90 -24.20 -5.54
CA ARG A 7 -4.88 -23.17 -5.79
C ARG A 7 -5.56 -21.79 -5.83
N PRO A 8 -4.87 -20.71 -5.42
CA PRO A 8 -5.36 -19.37 -5.69
C PRO A 8 -5.53 -19.16 -7.20
N GLU A 9 -6.74 -18.80 -7.62
CA GLU A 9 -7.06 -18.41 -9.00
C GLU A 9 -6.65 -16.94 -9.18
N THR A 10 -7.59 -15.99 -9.17
CA THR A 10 -7.24 -14.55 -9.25
C THR A 10 -6.73 -14.00 -7.93
N VAL A 11 -5.57 -13.34 -7.94
CA VAL A 11 -5.03 -12.57 -6.82
C VAL A 11 -4.58 -11.20 -7.32
N ASP A 12 -5.21 -10.14 -6.82
CA ASP A 12 -4.79 -8.76 -7.04
C ASP A 12 -4.35 -8.15 -5.69
N ILE A 13 -3.06 -7.79 -5.59
CA ILE A 13 -2.47 -7.13 -4.42
C ILE A 13 -1.96 -5.77 -4.85
N PHE A 14 -2.67 -4.72 -4.46
CA PHE A 14 -2.35 -3.39 -4.93
C PHE A 14 -2.47 -2.33 -3.86
N HIS A 15 -1.74 -1.24 -4.04
CA HIS A 15 -1.84 -0.06 -3.18
C HIS A 15 -1.59 -0.35 -1.68
N ASN A 16 -0.76 -1.34 -1.37
CA ASN A 16 -0.34 -1.64 0.00
C ASN A 16 1.01 -1.02 0.33
N THR A 17 1.18 -0.57 1.58
CA THR A 17 2.48 -0.30 2.18
C THR A 17 2.84 -1.46 3.10
N VAL A 18 3.95 -2.16 2.81
CA VAL A 18 4.40 -3.34 3.56
C VAL A 18 5.82 -3.10 4.06
N VAL A 19 6.01 -3.22 5.37
CA VAL A 19 7.32 -3.13 6.04
C VAL A 19 7.52 -4.44 6.79
N ALA A 20 8.50 -5.24 6.38
CA ALA A 20 8.69 -6.60 6.90
C ALA A 20 10.18 -6.96 7.04
N SER A 21 10.51 -7.81 8.01
CA SER A 21 11.90 -8.22 8.26
C SER A 21 12.44 -9.20 7.23
N ASP A 22 11.58 -10.06 6.69
CA ASP A 22 11.98 -11.09 5.73
C ASP A 22 11.26 -10.94 4.39
N LEU A 23 10.06 -11.51 4.28
CA LEU A 23 9.26 -11.47 3.07
C LEU A 23 8.16 -10.41 3.21
N GLY A 24 8.01 -9.57 2.18
CA GLY A 24 6.90 -8.61 2.10
C GLY A 24 5.63 -9.27 1.58
N ILE A 25 5.50 -9.34 0.26
CA ILE A 25 4.37 -9.97 -0.43
C ILE A 25 4.83 -11.29 -1.04
N GLY A 26 4.09 -12.36 -0.80
CA GLY A 26 4.39 -13.68 -1.34
C GLY A 26 3.15 -14.34 -1.93
N ILE A 27 3.26 -14.78 -3.17
CA ILE A 27 2.26 -15.57 -3.88
C ILE A 27 2.92 -16.89 -4.31
N TRP A 28 2.29 -18.03 -3.99
CA TRP A 28 2.77 -19.37 -4.29
C TRP A 28 1.65 -20.27 -4.82
N ASP A 29 2.05 -21.41 -5.40
CA ASP A 29 1.15 -22.48 -5.81
C ASP A 29 0.08 -22.08 -6.83
N THR A 30 0.29 -21.00 -7.58
CA THR A 30 -0.63 -20.47 -8.62
C THR A 30 -0.47 -21.17 -9.96
N ARG A 31 -1.42 -20.99 -10.88
CA ARG A 31 -1.25 -21.39 -12.28
C ARG A 31 -0.82 -20.20 -13.15
N PRO A 32 -0.03 -20.41 -14.21
CA PRO A 32 0.39 -19.33 -15.11
C PRO A 32 -0.78 -18.59 -15.81
N GLU A 33 -1.89 -19.28 -16.04
CA GLU A 33 -3.10 -18.75 -16.67
C GLU A 33 -3.96 -17.88 -15.75
N ASP A 34 -3.76 -17.98 -14.44
CA ASP A 34 -4.53 -17.21 -13.47
C ASP A 34 -3.97 -15.79 -13.32
N ARG A 35 -4.83 -14.79 -13.14
CA ARG A 35 -4.39 -13.40 -12.92
C ARG A 35 -3.74 -13.27 -11.55
N GLN A 36 -2.45 -12.97 -11.52
CA GLN A 36 -1.68 -12.74 -10.29
C GLN A 36 -1.03 -11.35 -10.33
N TRP A 37 -1.76 -10.29 -10.02
CA TRP A 37 -1.25 -8.93 -10.18
C TRP A 37 -0.79 -8.35 -8.84
N VAL A 38 0.46 -7.89 -8.79
CA VAL A 38 1.03 -7.21 -7.63
C VAL A 38 1.46 -5.82 -8.09
N ALA A 39 0.67 -4.79 -7.80
CA ALA A 39 0.88 -3.48 -8.42
C ALA A 39 0.75 -2.27 -7.50
N ALA A 40 1.54 -1.24 -7.77
CA ALA A 40 1.50 0.02 -7.04
C ALA A 40 1.61 -0.13 -5.51
N ASN A 41 2.34 -1.14 -5.04
CA ASN A 41 2.67 -1.32 -3.62
C ASN A 41 4.01 -0.65 -3.28
N ALA A 42 4.16 -0.21 -2.03
CA ALA A 42 5.43 0.17 -1.43
C ALA A 42 5.88 -0.94 -0.48
N VAL A 43 6.96 -1.67 -0.81
CA VAL A 43 7.36 -2.88 -0.06
C VAL A 43 8.82 -2.83 0.37
N PHE A 44 9.04 -2.73 1.68
CA PHE A 44 10.35 -2.67 2.31
C PHE A 44 10.62 -3.95 3.08
N ALA A 45 11.41 -4.86 2.51
CA ALA A 45 11.74 -6.13 3.13
C ALA A 45 13.04 -6.72 2.58
N ARG A 46 13.56 -7.78 3.21
CA ARG A 46 14.72 -8.53 2.68
C ARG A 46 14.41 -9.16 1.32
N ARG A 47 13.18 -9.67 1.17
CA ARG A 47 12.58 -10.21 -0.04
C ARG A 47 11.27 -9.46 -0.26
N PRO A 48 11.25 -8.34 -0.99
CA PRO A 48 10.05 -7.51 -1.08
C PRO A 48 8.85 -8.23 -1.69
N ILE A 49 9.03 -8.85 -2.85
CA ILE A 49 7.94 -9.52 -3.57
C ILE A 49 8.42 -10.89 -4.08
N HIS A 50 7.61 -11.92 -3.87
CA HIS A 50 7.76 -13.26 -4.44
C HIS A 50 6.48 -13.66 -5.20
N GLY A 51 6.64 -14.24 -6.39
CA GLY A 51 5.52 -14.54 -7.28
C GLY A 51 4.88 -13.29 -7.90
N GLY A 52 3.79 -13.51 -8.64
CA GLY A 52 2.96 -12.50 -9.29
C GLY A 52 3.61 -11.72 -10.44
N MET A 53 2.78 -11.15 -11.31
CA MET A 53 3.12 -10.12 -12.27
C MET A 53 3.24 -8.78 -11.55
N ARG A 54 4.42 -8.17 -11.62
CA ARG A 54 4.78 -6.99 -10.83
C ARG A 54 4.77 -5.75 -11.71
N ALA A 55 4.11 -4.69 -11.26
CA ALA A 55 4.13 -3.43 -11.98
C ALA A 55 4.00 -2.24 -11.03
N TRP A 56 4.70 -1.14 -11.30
CA TRP A 56 4.65 0.10 -10.50
C TRP A 56 4.95 -0.05 -9.00
N ASN A 57 5.48 -1.17 -8.53
CA ASN A 57 5.86 -1.30 -7.11
C ASN A 57 7.14 -0.52 -6.86
N ILE A 58 7.21 0.15 -5.71
CA ILE A 58 8.47 0.61 -5.15
C ILE A 58 8.91 -0.39 -4.11
N THR A 59 10.10 -0.94 -4.28
CA THR A 59 10.66 -1.93 -3.37
C THR A 59 11.99 -1.46 -2.79
N GLY A 60 12.25 -1.78 -1.53
CA GLY A 60 13.51 -1.50 -0.87
C GLY A 60 13.83 -2.51 0.22
N LYS A 61 14.99 -2.38 0.86
CA LYS A 61 15.30 -3.15 2.07
C LYS A 61 14.55 -2.55 3.26
N LEU A 62 14.35 -3.35 4.32
CA LEU A 62 13.78 -2.86 5.58
C LEU A 62 14.50 -1.60 6.10
N ALA A 63 15.83 -1.62 6.07
CA ALA A 63 16.67 -0.50 6.53
C ALA A 63 16.52 0.78 5.69
N ASP A 64 15.96 0.69 4.48
CA ASP A 64 15.72 1.84 3.62
C ASP A 64 14.32 2.44 3.84
N ALA A 65 13.43 1.79 4.59
CA ALA A 65 12.04 2.22 4.77
C ALA A 65 11.94 3.68 5.27
N GLU A 66 12.81 4.09 6.19
CA GLU A 66 12.83 5.44 6.75
C GLU A 66 13.20 6.52 5.73
N LYS A 67 13.79 6.16 4.58
CA LYS A 67 14.05 7.11 3.47
C LYS A 67 12.77 7.48 2.73
N TYR A 68 11.74 6.65 2.83
CA TYR A 68 10.48 6.77 2.10
C TYR A 68 9.29 7.09 3.01
N LEU A 69 9.32 6.65 4.26
CA LEU A 69 8.22 6.74 5.21
C LEU A 69 8.64 7.50 6.48
N ASN A 70 7.67 8.11 7.16
CA ASN A 70 7.94 8.98 8.31
C ASN A 70 8.54 8.25 9.52
N ALA A 71 7.86 7.22 10.04
CA ALA A 71 8.28 6.45 11.21
C ALA A 71 7.95 4.94 11.07
N PRO A 72 8.46 4.25 10.04
CA PRO A 72 8.01 2.90 9.66
C PRO A 72 8.47 1.76 10.59
N LEU A 73 9.45 2.02 11.45
CA LEU A 73 9.97 1.03 12.40
C LEU A 73 9.54 1.33 13.85
N ALA A 74 8.70 2.35 14.04
CA ALA A 74 8.25 2.74 15.35
C ALA A 74 7.17 1.78 15.89
N ARG A 75 7.02 1.74 17.21
CA ARG A 75 5.97 0.92 17.86
C ARG A 75 4.57 1.42 17.50
N ILE A 76 3.58 0.52 17.56
CA ILE A 76 2.16 0.86 17.40
C ILE A 76 1.80 2.03 18.34
N GLY A 77 1.03 3.00 17.84
CA GLY A 77 0.69 4.25 18.53
C GLY A 77 1.62 5.43 18.20
N VAL A 78 2.83 5.16 17.70
CA VAL A 78 3.71 6.18 17.07
C VAL A 78 4.15 5.78 15.66
N LEU A 79 3.75 4.59 15.20
CA LEU A 79 3.96 4.09 13.85
C LEU A 79 3.32 5.04 12.84
N ASP A 80 4.14 5.52 11.90
CA ASP A 80 3.68 6.37 10.80
C ASP A 80 4.22 5.84 9.47
N LEU A 81 3.32 5.26 8.68
CA LEU A 81 3.59 4.72 7.35
C LEU A 81 3.22 5.71 6.24
N TYR A 82 2.96 6.97 6.58
CA TYR A 82 2.73 8.00 5.60
C TYR A 82 4.03 8.34 4.85
N PRO A 83 3.97 8.60 3.53
CA PRO A 83 5.16 8.89 2.74
C PRO A 83 5.83 10.20 3.15
N ARG A 84 7.17 10.23 3.14
CA ARG A 84 7.94 11.48 3.22
C ARG A 84 7.75 12.32 1.97
N SER A 85 7.87 13.63 2.08
CA SER A 85 7.72 14.57 0.96
C SER A 85 8.54 14.15 -0.27
N GLY A 86 7.88 14.09 -1.43
CA GLY A 86 8.50 13.70 -2.71
C GLY A 86 8.87 12.20 -2.81
N ARG A 87 8.32 11.35 -1.93
CA ARG A 87 8.56 9.90 -1.95
C ARG A 87 7.28 9.16 -2.33
N LEU A 88 7.49 7.97 -2.89
CA LEU A 88 6.44 7.07 -3.36
C LEU A 88 5.58 7.61 -4.52
N GLU A 89 6.16 8.55 -5.27
CA GLU A 89 5.60 9.11 -6.50
C GLU A 89 6.10 8.34 -7.74
N VAL A 90 5.22 8.08 -8.70
CA VAL A 90 5.50 7.46 -10.01
C VAL A 90 4.67 8.14 -11.09
N ALA A 91 5.15 8.26 -12.32
CA ALA A 91 4.49 9.12 -13.32
C ALA A 91 3.11 8.60 -13.80
N ASP A 92 2.89 7.29 -13.89
CA ASP A 92 1.78 6.75 -14.65
C ASP A 92 1.23 5.42 -14.07
N ILE A 93 0.47 5.48 -12.98
CA ILE A 93 -0.33 4.32 -12.54
C ILE A 93 -1.69 4.39 -13.24
N PRO A 94 -2.02 3.44 -14.13
CA PRO A 94 -3.36 3.37 -14.71
C PRO A 94 -4.35 2.89 -13.64
N ILE A 95 -4.92 3.83 -12.89
CA ILE A 95 -5.91 3.59 -11.82
C ILE A 95 -7.14 2.81 -12.37
N GLY A 96 -7.46 2.99 -13.66
CA GLY A 96 -8.60 2.36 -14.32
C GLY A 96 -8.65 0.83 -14.23
N ALA A 97 -7.52 0.15 -14.08
CA ALA A 97 -7.45 -1.32 -14.07
C ALA A 97 -7.88 -1.97 -12.74
N LEU A 98 -8.22 -1.17 -11.71
CA LEU A 98 -8.55 -1.63 -10.35
C LEU A 98 -9.95 -1.20 -9.85
N ILE A 99 -10.72 -0.49 -10.68
CA ILE A 99 -12.03 0.12 -10.32
C ILE A 99 -13.13 -0.93 -10.04
N GLU A 100 -12.89 -2.21 -10.33
CA GLU A 100 -13.87 -3.28 -10.08
C GLU A 100 -14.06 -3.61 -8.59
N TYR A 101 -13.10 -3.23 -7.73
CA TYR A 101 -13.19 -3.47 -6.29
C TYR A 101 -13.78 -2.25 -5.56
N GLU A 102 -14.67 -2.51 -4.60
CA GLU A 102 -15.26 -1.46 -3.75
C GLU A 102 -14.16 -0.65 -3.05
N ASP A 103 -14.28 0.68 -3.12
CA ASP A 103 -13.35 1.64 -2.51
C ASP A 103 -11.88 1.52 -2.96
N ALA A 104 -11.59 0.83 -4.07
CA ALA A 104 -10.23 0.77 -4.63
C ALA A 104 -9.70 2.11 -5.14
N ASP A 105 -10.60 3.07 -5.37
CA ASP A 105 -10.28 4.46 -5.68
C ASP A 105 -9.94 5.28 -4.43
N LYS A 106 -9.97 4.70 -3.22
CA LYS A 106 -9.64 5.38 -1.97
C LYS A 106 -8.28 4.94 -1.41
N ASP A 107 -7.61 5.84 -0.73
CA ASP A 107 -6.44 5.55 0.07
C ASP A 107 -6.83 5.12 1.51
N PHE A 108 -5.83 4.78 2.33
CA PHE A 108 -6.06 4.35 3.70
C PHE A 108 -6.76 5.42 4.55
N ASN A 109 -6.61 6.71 4.25
CA ASN A 109 -7.31 7.79 4.93
C ASN A 109 -8.75 8.00 4.41
N GLY A 110 -9.20 7.19 3.45
CA GLY A 110 -10.52 7.27 2.82
C GLY A 110 -10.63 8.36 1.75
N TRP A 111 -9.50 8.88 1.27
CA TRP A 111 -9.47 9.94 0.26
C TRP A 111 -9.30 9.38 -1.13
N ALA A 112 -9.89 10.06 -2.11
CA ALA A 112 -9.75 9.68 -3.52
C ALA A 112 -8.26 9.64 -3.93
N ARG A 113 -7.86 8.53 -4.54
CA ARG A 113 -6.54 8.31 -5.12
C ARG A 113 -6.39 9.17 -6.36
N TRP A 114 -5.24 9.82 -6.45
CA TRP A 114 -4.79 10.51 -7.65
C TRP A 114 -3.70 9.69 -8.32
N ALA A 115 -3.55 9.87 -9.64
CA ALA A 115 -2.53 9.19 -10.41
C ALA A 115 -1.15 9.49 -9.81
N GLY A 116 -0.34 8.43 -9.72
CA GLY A 116 1.07 8.56 -9.44
C GLY A 116 1.53 8.39 -8.00
N PHE A 117 0.70 7.83 -7.11
CA PHE A 117 1.15 7.40 -5.77
C PHE A 117 1.07 5.88 -5.61
N VAL A 118 2.14 5.29 -5.07
CA VAL A 118 2.20 3.88 -4.68
C VAL A 118 2.04 3.73 -3.17
N GLY A 119 1.57 2.57 -2.74
CA GLY A 119 1.33 2.26 -1.34
C GLY A 119 -0.03 2.72 -0.83
N ALA A 120 -0.19 2.63 0.50
CA ALA A 120 -1.46 2.78 1.19
C ALA A 120 -2.02 4.21 1.16
N TYR A 121 -1.19 5.22 0.94
CA TYR A 121 -1.56 6.62 1.05
C TYR A 121 -1.38 7.36 -0.26
N THR A 122 -2.20 8.39 -0.47
CA THR A 122 -2.15 9.25 -1.66
C THR A 122 -1.73 10.67 -1.27
N GLY A 123 -0.48 10.82 -0.85
CA GLY A 123 0.10 12.09 -0.41
C GLY A 123 1.45 11.89 0.28
N SER A 124 2.08 12.98 0.71
CA SER A 124 3.36 12.93 1.40
C SER A 124 3.53 14.09 2.39
N GLY A 125 4.49 13.98 3.31
CA GLY A 125 4.74 14.96 4.36
C GLY A 125 4.20 14.51 5.72
N GLU A 126 3.44 15.34 6.41
CA GLU A 126 2.78 14.97 7.66
C GLU A 126 1.50 14.19 7.36
N ASN A 127 1.22 13.11 8.11
CA ASN A 127 -0.01 12.34 7.94
C ASN A 127 -1.22 13.15 8.47
N PRO A 128 -2.12 13.61 7.60
CA PRO A 128 -3.27 14.42 8.00
C PRO A 128 -4.47 13.59 8.47
N GLY A 129 -4.39 12.26 8.35
CA GLY A 129 -5.49 11.34 8.56
C GLY A 129 -5.30 10.46 9.78
N TRP A 130 -5.65 9.19 9.63
CA TRP A 130 -5.70 8.28 10.76
C TRP A 130 -4.30 7.87 11.22
N GLN A 131 -4.05 8.00 12.52
CA GLN A 131 -2.83 7.51 13.15
C GLN A 131 -2.94 5.99 13.41
N LEU A 132 -1.94 5.23 12.95
CA LEU A 132 -1.93 3.78 13.14
C LEU A 132 -1.84 3.43 14.63
N GLY A 133 -2.85 2.71 15.11
CA GLY A 133 -3.00 2.33 16.51
C GLY A 133 -3.78 1.03 16.65
N ILE A 134 -3.90 0.55 17.88
CA ILE A 134 -4.71 -0.65 18.19
C ILE A 134 -6.22 -0.37 18.12
N ALA A 135 -6.59 0.92 18.18
CA ALA A 135 -7.98 1.34 18.03
C ALA A 135 -8.50 0.96 16.64
N ARG A 136 -9.73 0.43 16.61
CA ARG A 136 -10.42 0.16 15.35
C ARG A 136 -10.78 1.46 14.66
N TRP A 137 -10.81 1.40 13.33
CA TRP A 137 -11.33 2.48 12.50
C TRP A 137 -12.70 2.94 13.01
N PRO A 138 -13.01 4.25 13.06
CA PRO A 138 -14.33 4.72 13.46
C PRO A 138 -15.35 4.18 12.48
N SER A 139 -16.52 3.75 12.95
CA SER A 139 -17.62 3.40 12.05
C SER A 139 -17.88 4.53 11.03
N PRO A 140 -18.34 4.22 9.80
CA PRO A 140 -18.49 5.20 8.74
C PRO A 140 -19.31 6.41 9.22
N GLY A 141 -18.66 7.57 9.34
CA GLY A 141 -19.23 8.78 9.93
C GLY A 141 -18.19 9.70 10.59
N GLY A 142 -17.09 9.13 11.08
CA GLY A 142 -15.92 9.89 11.52
C GLY A 142 -14.97 10.18 10.37
N ARG A 143 -15.33 11.07 9.44
CA ARG A 143 -14.39 11.55 8.42
C ARG A 143 -13.25 12.31 9.13
N PRO A 144 -11.97 12.03 8.81
CA PRO A 144 -10.90 12.98 9.12
C PRO A 144 -11.23 14.33 8.49
N SER A 145 -10.86 15.42 9.17
CA SER A 145 -11.02 16.80 8.74
C SER A 145 -10.57 17.02 7.28
N PRO A 146 -11.15 17.99 6.55
CA PRO A 146 -10.76 18.25 5.17
C PRO A 146 -9.26 18.52 5.04
N ARG A 147 -8.67 18.01 3.95
CA ARG A 147 -7.28 18.21 3.55
C ARG A 147 -6.93 19.71 3.69
N PRO A 148 -5.84 20.12 4.37
CA PRO A 148 -5.36 21.47 4.19
C PRO A 148 -4.95 21.60 2.72
N ASP A 149 -5.65 22.48 1.99
CA ASP A 149 -5.37 22.75 0.59
C ASP A 149 -3.87 23.01 0.44
N SER A 150 -3.21 22.23 -0.40
CA SER A 150 -1.82 22.49 -0.80
C SER A 150 -1.81 23.86 -1.48
N ALA A 151 -1.37 24.87 -0.75
CA ALA A 151 -1.14 26.21 -1.27
C ALA A 151 -0.23 26.09 -2.50
N ARG A 152 -0.74 26.63 -3.62
CA ARG A 152 0.01 26.84 -4.85
C ARG A 152 1.20 27.76 -4.62
#